data_AF-A0A815DS73-F1
#
_entry.id   AF-A0A815DS73-F1
#
_cell.length_a   1.000
_cell.length_b   1.000
_cell.length_c   1.000
_cell.angle_alpha   90.00
_cell.angle_beta   90.00
_cell.angle_gamma   90.00
#
_symmetry.space_group_name_H-M   'P 1'
#
loop_
_entity.id
_entity.type
_entity.pdbx_description
1 polymer ?
#
loop_
_entity_poly.entity_id
_entity_poly.type
_entity_poly.pdbx_seq_one_letter_code
_entity_poly.pdbx_strand_id
1 'polypeptide(L)'
;MTKTIINLSYLILILFQCVSQSHSQWDLPPGVILAFAGNTVPHGWLSCDGNAISRLQYQNLFLVIGTIYGVGDHVTTFNLPDFRGRTLVGVGQGLTLTNRLLGQRFGTENHILSVNEMPAHSHDVNDPGHAHKWEIQ
;
A
#
# COMPACT_ATOMS: atom_id res chain seq x y z
N MET A 1 -10.31 -27.80 -64.95
CA MET A 1 -9.26 -27.68 -63.93
C MET A 1 -9.88 -28.04 -62.58
N THR A 2 -9.38 -29.12 -62.00
CA THR A 2 -9.41 -29.58 -60.59
C THR A 2 -10.38 -28.94 -59.58
N LYS A 3 -11.23 -29.82 -59.01
CA LYS A 3 -11.96 -29.66 -57.73
C LYS A 3 -10.98 -29.52 -56.56
N THR A 4 -11.35 -28.78 -55.51
CA THR A 4 -11.03 -29.16 -54.12
C THR A 4 -12.12 -28.66 -53.17
N ILE A 5 -12.75 -29.60 -52.46
CA ILE A 5 -13.66 -29.44 -51.32
C ILE A 5 -12.79 -29.52 -50.06
N ILE A 6 -12.95 -28.59 -49.12
CA ILE A 6 -12.57 -28.69 -47.71
C ILE A 6 -13.48 -27.76 -46.90
N ASN A 7 -13.96 -28.02 -45.69
CA ASN A 7 -14.44 -29.21 -44.99
C ASN A 7 -15.22 -28.60 -43.80
N LEU A 8 -16.49 -28.99 -43.64
CA LEU A 8 -17.40 -28.48 -42.63
C LEU A 8 -17.14 -29.17 -41.27
N SER A 9 -16.00 -28.90 -40.63
CA SER A 9 -15.61 -29.54 -39.36
C SER A 9 -14.90 -28.61 -38.37
N TYR A 10 -15.51 -27.49 -37.98
CA TYR A 10 -15.16 -26.80 -36.72
C TYR A 10 -16.42 -26.18 -36.08
N LEU A 11 -17.41 -27.04 -35.85
CA LEU A 11 -18.47 -26.84 -34.86
C LEU A 11 -17.99 -27.46 -33.53
N ILE A 12 -17.12 -26.76 -32.80
CA ILE A 12 -16.83 -27.03 -31.38
C ILE A 12 -16.77 -25.69 -30.64
N LEU A 13 -17.75 -25.52 -29.76
CA LEU A 13 -17.79 -24.64 -28.59
C LEU A 13 -16.62 -23.65 -28.41
N ILE A 14 -16.89 -22.36 -28.64
CA ILE A 14 -16.51 -21.33 -27.66
C ILE A 14 -17.75 -20.48 -27.38
N LEU A 15 -18.62 -21.08 -26.57
CA LEU A 15 -19.67 -20.41 -25.80
C LEU A 15 -19.00 -19.68 -24.61
N PHE A 16 -18.08 -18.74 -24.91
CA PHE A 16 -17.36 -17.96 -23.89
C PHE A 16 -17.14 -16.49 -24.30
N GLN A 17 -18.04 -15.94 -25.12
CA GLN A 17 -18.25 -14.49 -25.16
C GLN A 17 -19.43 -14.10 -24.27
N CYS A 18 -19.37 -14.55 -23.02
CA CYS A 18 -19.98 -13.87 -21.89
C CYS A 18 -18.85 -13.50 -20.92
N VAL A 19 -18.06 -12.49 -21.28
CA VAL A 19 -17.53 -11.60 -20.24
C VAL A 19 -18.46 -10.41 -20.21
N SER A 20 -19.61 -10.61 -19.55
CA SER A 20 -20.37 -9.50 -19.01
C SER A 20 -19.72 -9.07 -17.69
N GLN A 21 -18.56 -8.42 -17.75
CA GLN A 21 -18.14 -7.57 -16.64
C GLN A 21 -17.63 -6.28 -17.24
N SER A 22 -18.41 -5.22 -17.01
CA SER A 22 -18.08 -3.84 -17.25
C SER A 22 -16.74 -3.53 -16.60
N HIS A 23 -15.66 -3.61 -17.36
CA HIS A 23 -14.41 -2.99 -16.97
C HIS A 23 -14.67 -1.50 -17.00
N SER A 24 -14.77 -0.91 -15.81
CA SER A 24 -14.64 0.54 -15.67
C SER A 24 -13.46 0.96 -16.51
N GLN A 25 -13.60 2.04 -17.28
CA GLN A 25 -12.59 2.65 -18.17
C GLN A 25 -11.20 2.94 -17.55
N TRP A 26 -10.99 2.55 -16.30
CA TRP A 26 -9.76 2.49 -15.54
C TRP A 26 -9.54 1.06 -15.03
N ASP A 27 -9.14 0.13 -15.90
CA ASP A 27 -8.63 -1.17 -15.46
C ASP A 27 -7.32 -0.95 -14.70
N LEU A 28 -7.43 -0.83 -13.38
CA LEU A 28 -6.26 -0.68 -12.52
C LEU A 28 -5.52 -2.02 -12.45
N PRO A 29 -4.21 -2.06 -12.71
CA PRO A 29 -3.47 -3.31 -12.67
C PRO A 29 -3.43 -3.88 -11.24
N PRO A 30 -3.34 -5.22 -11.09
CA PRO A 30 -3.11 -5.84 -9.80
C PRO A 30 -1.88 -5.25 -9.10
N GLY A 31 -2.00 -5.02 -7.80
CA GLY A 31 -0.93 -4.41 -6.99
C GLY A 31 -1.06 -2.90 -6.78
N VAL A 32 -2.03 -2.24 -7.43
CA VAL A 32 -2.40 -0.86 -7.08
C VAL A 32 -2.97 -0.81 -5.66
N ILE A 33 -2.50 0.15 -4.87
CA ILE A 33 -2.96 0.44 -3.52
C ILE A 33 -3.68 1.79 -3.55
N LEU A 34 -4.89 1.86 -3.01
CA LEU A 34 -5.68 3.09 -2.89
C LEU A 34 -6.18 3.26 -1.46
N ALA A 35 -6.15 4.51 -0.98
CA ALA A 35 -6.85 4.87 0.23
C ALA A 35 -8.36 4.80 -0.01
N PHE A 36 -9.09 4.17 0.90
CA PHE A 36 -10.53 3.97 0.80
C PHE A 36 -11.21 4.48 2.07
N ALA A 37 -12.22 5.33 1.89
CA ALA A 37 -12.94 5.97 3.00
C ALA A 37 -14.14 5.17 3.51
N GLY A 38 -14.50 4.05 2.85
CA GLY A 38 -15.61 3.19 3.26
C GLY A 38 -15.19 2.10 4.24
N ASN A 39 -16.16 1.53 4.95
CA ASN A 39 -15.93 0.51 5.99
C ASN A 39 -15.96 -0.94 5.47
N THR A 40 -16.39 -1.15 4.22
CA THR A 40 -16.49 -2.48 3.61
C THR A 40 -15.68 -2.50 2.33
N VAL A 41 -14.75 -3.46 2.23
CA VAL A 41 -13.90 -3.62 1.04
C VAL A 41 -14.78 -3.88 -0.18
N PRO A 42 -14.71 -3.05 -1.23
CA PRO A 42 -15.48 -3.27 -2.45
C PRO A 42 -15.16 -4.61 -3.12
N HIS A 43 -16.11 -5.15 -3.87
CA HIS A 43 -15.88 -6.36 -4.65
C HIS A 43 -14.69 -6.18 -5.61
N GLY A 44 -13.83 -7.18 -5.70
CA GLY A 44 -12.61 -7.14 -6.51
C GLY A 44 -11.41 -6.47 -5.83
N TRP A 45 -11.57 -5.95 -4.62
CA TRP A 45 -10.49 -5.37 -3.83
C TRP A 45 -10.18 -6.23 -2.60
N LEU A 46 -8.98 -6.04 -2.06
CA LEU A 46 -8.51 -6.68 -0.85
C LEU A 46 -8.04 -5.61 0.14
N SER A 47 -8.27 -5.84 1.43
CA SER A 47 -7.74 -4.99 2.49
C SER A 47 -6.23 -5.18 2.62
N CYS A 48 -5.48 -4.10 2.85
CA CYS A 48 -4.05 -4.18 3.17
C CYS A 48 -3.84 -4.38 4.68
N ASP A 49 -4.16 -5.57 5.17
CA ASP A 49 -4.16 -5.94 6.59
C ASP A 49 -3.15 -7.05 6.95
N GLY A 50 -2.26 -7.40 6.02
CA GLY A 50 -1.23 -8.42 6.24
C GLY A 50 -1.71 -9.87 6.14
N ASN A 51 -2.98 -10.12 5.81
CA ASN A 51 -3.52 -11.48 5.73
C ASN A 51 -2.83 -12.33 4.66
N ALA A 52 -2.73 -13.64 4.94
CA ALA A 52 -2.29 -14.63 3.97
C ALA A 52 -3.45 -15.03 3.06
N ILE A 53 -3.23 -14.99 1.74
CA ILE A 53 -4.25 -15.28 0.72
C ILE A 53 -3.74 -16.31 -0.30
N SER A 54 -4.67 -16.98 -0.99
CA SER A 54 -4.36 -18.03 -1.96
C SER A 54 -3.64 -17.51 -3.21
N ARG A 55 -2.50 -18.11 -3.54
CA ARG A 55 -1.76 -17.90 -4.81
C ARG A 55 -2.58 -18.32 -6.02
N LEU A 56 -3.40 -19.37 -5.88
CA LEU A 56 -4.21 -19.90 -6.98
C LEU A 56 -5.39 -18.99 -7.30
N GLN A 57 -6.06 -18.47 -6.25
CA GLN A 57 -7.18 -17.56 -6.44
C GLN A 57 -6.74 -16.17 -6.92
N TYR A 58 -5.57 -15.69 -6.45
CA TYR A 58 -5.06 -14.35 -6.74
C TYR A 58 -3.74 -14.40 -7.53
N GLN A 59 -3.69 -15.22 -8.58
CA GLN A 59 -2.47 -15.49 -9.35
C GLN A 59 -1.87 -14.21 -9.95
N ASN A 60 -2.69 -13.34 -10.55
CA ASN A 60 -2.20 -12.09 -11.15
C ASN A 60 -1.60 -11.15 -10.11
N LEU A 61 -2.16 -11.09 -8.90
CA LEU A 61 -1.59 -10.29 -7.82
C LEU A 61 -0.27 -10.89 -7.31
N PHE A 62 -0.21 -12.21 -7.17
CA PHE A 62 1.02 -12.91 -6.77
C PHE A 62 2.16 -12.71 -7.77
N LEU A 63 1.87 -12.68 -9.08
CA LEU A 63 2.88 -12.38 -10.10
C LEU A 63 3.49 -10.99 -9.94
N VAL A 64 2.72 -10.02 -9.42
CA VAL A 64 3.18 -8.63 -9.24
C VAL A 64 3.93 -8.45 -7.93
N ILE A 65 3.37 -8.88 -6.80
CA ILE A 65 3.94 -8.57 -5.47
C ILE A 65 4.76 -9.71 -4.87
N GLY A 66 4.64 -10.93 -5.41
CA GLY A 66 5.32 -12.13 -4.91
C GLY A 66 5.14 -12.32 -3.40
N THR A 67 6.26 -12.53 -2.72
CA THR A 67 6.33 -12.75 -1.26
C THR A 67 6.96 -11.58 -0.51
N ILE A 68 7.04 -10.39 -1.13
CA ILE A 68 7.70 -9.20 -0.57
C ILE A 68 7.12 -8.83 0.81
N TYR A 69 5.82 -9.04 1.00
CA TYR A 69 5.11 -8.72 2.25
C TYR A 69 4.93 -9.93 3.19
N GLY A 70 5.50 -11.08 2.82
CA GLY A 70 5.49 -12.31 3.58
C GLY A 70 5.22 -13.53 2.69
N VAL A 71 5.86 -14.64 3.06
CA VAL A 71 5.87 -15.90 2.30
C VAL A 71 4.61 -16.75 2.46
N GLY A 72 3.71 -16.38 3.37
CA GLY A 72 2.55 -17.20 3.75
C GLY A 72 2.98 -18.56 4.32
N ASP A 73 2.32 -19.61 3.87
CA ASP A 73 2.61 -21.03 4.16
C ASP A 73 3.73 -21.62 3.27
N HIS A 74 4.46 -20.78 2.52
CA HIS A 74 5.49 -21.16 1.54
C HIS A 74 5.00 -21.91 0.30
N VAL A 75 3.81 -22.52 0.34
CA VAL A 75 3.30 -23.41 -0.71
C VAL A 75 2.15 -22.76 -1.47
N THR A 76 1.04 -22.51 -0.78
CA THR A 76 -0.24 -22.15 -1.42
C THR A 76 -0.65 -20.70 -1.22
N THR A 77 0.00 -19.98 -0.32
CA THR A 77 -0.38 -18.63 0.10
C THR A 77 0.78 -17.63 0.05
N PHE A 78 0.44 -16.35 0.07
CA PHE A 78 1.35 -15.23 0.19
C PHE A 78 0.66 -14.13 1.01
N ASN A 79 1.45 -13.26 1.65
CA ASN A 79 0.89 -12.22 2.50
C ASN A 79 0.64 -10.93 1.72
N LEU A 80 -0.45 -10.26 2.06
CA LEU A 80 -0.72 -8.89 1.64
C LEU A 80 0.16 -7.89 2.39
N PRO A 81 0.31 -6.65 1.89
CA PRO A 81 0.83 -5.54 2.68
C PRO A 81 -0.03 -5.30 3.92
N ASP A 82 0.58 -4.79 5.00
CA ASP A 82 -0.14 -4.33 6.19
C ASP A 82 0.10 -2.81 6.35
N PHE A 83 -0.94 -2.01 6.11
CA PHE A 83 -0.89 -0.54 6.22
C PHE A 83 -1.68 0.02 7.40
N ARG A 84 -2.17 -0.84 8.31
CA ARG A 84 -2.84 -0.35 9.52
C ARG A 84 -1.84 0.40 10.40
N GLY A 85 -2.17 1.64 10.75
CA GLY A 85 -1.29 2.54 11.52
C GLY A 85 -0.04 3.00 10.74
N ARG A 86 -0.01 2.89 9.41
CA ARG A 86 1.18 3.18 8.59
C ARG A 86 0.85 4.07 7.40
N THR A 87 1.83 4.87 7.00
CA THR A 87 1.78 5.64 5.75
C THR A 87 2.63 4.98 4.67
N LEU A 88 2.23 5.18 3.41
CA LEU A 88 3.04 4.83 2.25
C LEU A 88 4.20 5.81 2.12
N VAL A 89 5.37 5.29 1.75
CA VAL A 89 6.56 6.09 1.40
C VAL A 89 7.19 5.49 0.14
N GLY A 90 7.65 6.37 -0.75
CA GLY A 90 8.29 5.97 -2.00
C GLY A 90 9.54 5.13 -1.78
N VAL A 91 9.77 4.17 -2.67
CA VAL A 91 10.96 3.31 -2.67
C VAL A 91 12.15 4.00 -3.34
N GLY A 92 13.35 3.49 -3.05
CA GLY A 92 14.60 3.92 -3.66
C GLY A 92 15.34 4.97 -2.83
N GLN A 93 16.38 5.54 -3.46
CA GLN A 93 17.25 6.53 -2.87
C GLN A 93 17.10 7.86 -3.59
N GLY A 94 16.40 8.81 -2.96
CA GLY A 94 16.38 10.19 -3.43
C GLY A 94 17.69 10.91 -3.14
N LEU A 95 17.94 12.02 -3.83
CA LEU A 95 19.06 12.91 -3.52
C LEU A 95 18.95 13.34 -2.05
N THR A 96 20.04 13.18 -1.29
CA THR A 96 20.13 13.42 0.17
C THR A 96 19.16 12.63 1.06
N LEU A 97 18.46 11.61 0.54
CA LEU A 97 17.58 10.75 1.31
C LEU A 97 18.22 9.39 1.61
N THR A 98 17.71 8.73 2.65
CA THR A 98 18.06 7.33 2.94
C THR A 98 17.38 6.39 1.96
N ASN A 99 18.11 5.38 1.48
CA ASN A 99 17.57 4.36 0.57
C ASN A 99 16.46 3.53 1.25
N ARG A 100 15.32 3.35 0.57
CA ARG A 100 14.18 2.56 1.04
C ARG A 100 13.94 1.35 0.13
N LEU A 101 14.00 0.15 0.70
CA LEU A 101 13.68 -1.07 -0.04
C LEU A 101 12.17 -1.29 -0.10
N LEU A 102 11.68 -1.86 -1.20
CA LEU A 102 10.27 -2.23 -1.32
C LEU A 102 9.90 -3.28 -0.26
N GLY A 103 8.76 -3.09 0.41
CA GLY A 103 8.31 -3.95 1.51
C GLY A 103 8.97 -3.69 2.86
N GLN A 104 9.98 -2.80 2.92
CA GLN A 104 10.65 -2.47 4.18
C GLN A 104 9.69 -1.73 5.12
N ARG A 105 9.59 -2.21 6.37
CA ARG A 105 8.89 -1.52 7.45
C ARG A 105 9.89 -0.64 8.20
N PHE A 106 9.54 0.62 8.41
CA PHE A 106 10.36 1.57 9.17
C PHE A 106 9.46 2.58 9.90
N GLY A 107 10.09 3.44 10.70
CA GLY A 107 9.41 4.44 11.50
C GLY A 107 8.85 3.85 12.80
N THR A 108 8.17 4.70 13.55
CA THR A 108 7.51 4.32 14.80
C THR A 108 6.14 4.97 14.86
N GLU A 109 5.14 4.24 15.33
CA GLU A 109 3.77 4.74 15.51
C GLU A 109 3.66 5.63 16.75
N ASN A 110 4.43 5.31 17.80
CA ASN A 110 4.50 6.06 19.05
C ASN A 110 5.96 6.46 19.32
N HIS A 111 6.26 7.75 19.22
CA HIS A 111 7.60 8.30 19.46
C HIS A 111 7.56 9.40 20.51
N ILE A 112 8.37 9.27 21.56
CA ILE A 112 8.60 10.36 22.50
C ILE A 112 9.80 11.15 21.97
N LEU A 113 9.58 12.44 21.66
CA LEU A 113 10.64 13.31 21.15
C LEU A 113 11.72 13.52 22.22
N SER A 114 12.97 13.33 21.82
CA SER A 114 14.14 13.73 22.60
C SER A 114 14.50 15.19 22.33
N VAL A 115 15.30 15.79 23.22
CA VAL A 115 15.83 17.16 23.01
C VAL A 115 16.62 17.27 21.70
N ASN A 116 17.34 16.22 21.30
CA ASN A 116 18.10 16.17 20.05
C ASN A 116 17.23 16.15 18.78
N GLU A 117 15.93 15.85 18.89
CA GLU A 117 14.97 15.81 17.78
C GLU A 117 14.13 17.09 17.71
N MET A 118 14.30 18.02 18.64
CA MET A 118 13.69 19.35 18.60
C MET A 118 14.69 20.36 18.04
N PRO A 119 14.28 21.24 17.12
CA PRO A 119 15.12 22.36 16.71
C PRO A 119 15.53 23.22 17.92
N ALA A 120 16.79 23.62 17.96
CA ALA A 120 17.26 24.58 18.94
C ALA A 120 16.46 25.88 18.80
N HIS A 121 15.86 26.33 19.90
CA HIS A 121 15.05 27.54 19.95
C HIS A 121 15.22 28.23 21.31
N SER A 122 15.08 29.55 21.33
CA SER A 122 15.11 30.36 22.55
C SER A 122 13.77 31.05 22.76
N HIS A 123 13.43 31.29 24.02
CA HIS A 123 12.31 32.13 24.41
C HIS A 123 12.88 33.32 25.16
N ASP A 124 12.77 34.52 24.60
CA ASP A 124 13.21 35.72 25.28
C ASP A 124 12.13 36.13 26.29
N VAL A 125 12.52 36.27 27.56
CA VAL A 125 11.67 36.88 28.59
C VAL A 125 12.17 38.29 28.82
N ASN A 126 11.39 39.28 28.38
CA ASN A 126 11.60 40.67 28.78
C ASN A 126 10.72 40.96 30.00
N ASP A 127 11.30 40.88 31.20
CA ASP A 127 10.68 41.45 32.40
C ASP A 127 11.12 42.91 32.50
N PRO A 128 10.22 43.89 32.29
CA PRO A 128 10.58 45.32 32.36
C PRO A 128 11.01 45.78 33.76
N GLY A 129 11.07 44.87 34.75
CA GLY A 129 11.62 45.15 36.08
C GLY A 129 10.64 45.97 36.89
N HIS A 130 10.09 45.37 37.95
CA HIS A 130 9.28 46.08 38.92
C HIS A 130 9.94 46.02 40.29
N ALA A 131 9.84 47.13 41.04
CA ALA A 131 10.42 47.24 42.38
C ALA A 131 9.36 46.93 43.44
N HIS A 132 9.65 45.98 44.32
CA HIS A 132 8.87 45.78 45.54
C HIS A 132 9.40 46.68 46.65
N LYS A 133 8.56 47.59 47.15
CA LYS A 133 8.82 48.33 48.40
C LYS A 133 8.26 47.50 49.57
N TRP A 134 9.11 47.09 50.51
CA TRP A 134 8.68 46.41 51.74
C TRP A 134 8.50 47.45 52.85
N GLU A 135 7.29 47.96 53.05
CA GLU A 135 7.05 48.86 54.18
C GLU A 135 7.06 48.04 55.48
N ILE A 136 8.12 48.20 56.29
CA ILE A 136 8.16 47.68 57.67
C ILE A 136 7.19 48.51 58.51
N GLN A 137 6.14 47.85 59.01
CA GLN A 137 5.23 48.36 60.03
C GLN A 137 5.91 48.36 61.41
#